data_AF-A0A819JDP0-F1
#
_entry.id   AF-A0A819JDP0-F1
#
_cell.length_a   1.000
_cell.length_b   1.000
_cell.length_c   1.000
_cell.angle_alpha   90.00
_cell.angle_beta   90.00
_cell.angle_gamma   90.00
#
_symmetry.space_group_name_H-M   'P 1'
#
loop_
_entity.id
_entity.type
_entity.pdbx_description
1 polymer ?
#
loop_
_entity_poly.entity_id
_entity_poly.type
_entity_poly.pdbx_seq_one_letter_code
_entity_poly.pdbx_strand_id
1 'polypeptide(L)'
;EFLDRFHDYIHRWWPARSLLEQAIAKRFDIDSSGSILVLDQPIPWREHLFDIEQEEKEKLGDKIKYVLYPDSNKTWYIQAVPLNNKSFENRLSLPKQWQGLRDDELSTKSGIPGCIFVHASGFIGGNATYDGVLTMARRSLELKHTKE
;
A
#
# COMPACT_ATOMS: atom_id res chain seq x y z
N GLU A 1 15.55 3.50 -27.65
CA GLU A 1 14.32 4.24 -27.26
C GLU A 1 13.01 3.45 -27.28
N PHE A 2 12.61 2.78 -28.37
CA PHE A 2 11.46 1.85 -28.36
C PHE A 2 11.80 0.52 -27.70
N LEU A 3 12.96 -0.06 -28.05
CA LEU A 3 13.45 -1.33 -27.49
C LEU A 3 13.77 -1.24 -25.99
N ASP A 4 14.26 -0.10 -25.49
CA ASP A 4 14.55 0.09 -24.06
C ASP A 4 13.27 0.15 -23.23
N ARG A 5 12.23 0.84 -23.71
CA ARG A 5 10.90 0.84 -23.07
C ARG A 5 10.25 -0.53 -23.13
N PHE A 6 10.45 -1.28 -24.22
CA PHE A 6 9.95 -2.65 -24.37
C PHE A 6 10.68 -3.62 -23.43
N HIS A 7 12.00 -3.45 -23.26
CA HIS A 7 12.82 -4.23 -22.33
C HIS A 7 12.46 -3.93 -20.87
N ASP A 8 12.36 -2.66 -20.47
CA ASP A 8 11.97 -2.28 -19.10
C ASP A 8 10.54 -2.74 -18.79
N TYR A 9 9.61 -2.70 -19.77
CA TYR A 9 8.27 -3.24 -19.61
C TYR A 9 8.30 -4.75 -19.38
N ILE A 10 8.94 -5.54 -20.25
CA ILE A 10 8.98 -7.00 -20.10
C ILE A 10 9.70 -7.44 -18.82
N HIS A 11 10.84 -6.84 -18.48
CA HIS A 11 11.68 -7.28 -17.35
C HIS A 11 11.18 -6.79 -15.98
N ARG A 12 10.37 -5.73 -15.90
CA ARG A 12 9.80 -5.26 -14.62
C ARG A 12 8.33 -5.62 -14.46
N TRP A 13 7.54 -5.59 -15.53
CA TRP A 13 6.09 -5.85 -15.51
C TRP A 13 5.79 -7.35 -15.40
N TRP A 14 6.50 -8.22 -16.14
CA TRP A 14 6.24 -9.66 -16.06
C TRP A 14 6.54 -10.26 -14.67
N PRO A 15 7.67 -9.94 -14.01
CA PRO A 15 7.91 -10.41 -12.64
C PRO A 15 6.98 -9.74 -11.62
N ALA A 16 6.56 -8.49 -11.85
CA ALA A 16 5.71 -7.75 -10.93
C ALA A 16 4.37 -8.46 -10.70
N ARG A 17 3.75 -9.04 -11.75
CA ARG A 17 2.52 -9.81 -11.59
C ARG A 17 2.71 -11.02 -10.65
N SER A 18 3.72 -11.85 -10.88
CA SER A 18 3.96 -13.04 -10.05
C SER A 18 4.26 -12.68 -8.59
N LEU A 19 5.03 -11.61 -8.36
CA LEU A 19 5.29 -11.11 -7.01
C LEU A 19 4.01 -10.61 -6.32
N LEU A 20 3.13 -9.96 -7.07
CA LEU A 20 1.85 -9.49 -6.55
C LEU A 20 0.90 -10.65 -6.22
N GLU A 21 0.82 -11.68 -7.06
CA GLU A 21 0.04 -12.90 -6.80
C GLU A 21 0.55 -13.61 -5.52
N GLN A 22 1.86 -13.69 -5.32
CA GLN A 22 2.45 -14.21 -4.09
C GLN A 22 2.10 -13.36 -2.87
N ALA A 23 2.17 -12.04 -2.98
CA ALA A 23 1.78 -11.13 -1.91
C ALA A 23 0.29 -11.25 -1.57
N ILE A 24 -0.56 -11.41 -2.59
CA ILE A 24 -1.98 -11.69 -2.42
C ILE A 24 -2.17 -13.00 -1.68
N ALA A 25 -1.50 -14.09 -2.06
CA ALA A 25 -1.64 -15.38 -1.38
C ALA A 25 -1.26 -15.30 0.12
N LYS A 26 -0.19 -14.58 0.45
CA LYS A 26 0.34 -14.42 1.82
C LYS A 26 -0.40 -13.38 2.68
N ARG A 27 -1.35 -12.63 2.12
CA ARG A 27 -1.98 -11.47 2.80
C ARG A 27 -2.63 -11.80 4.15
N PHE A 28 -3.14 -13.01 4.32
CA PHE A 28 -3.75 -13.45 5.58
C PHE A 28 -2.74 -13.78 6.67
N ASP A 29 -1.50 -14.12 6.30
CA ASP A 29 -0.39 -14.30 7.24
C ASP A 29 0.12 -12.95 7.75
N ILE A 30 0.00 -11.90 6.93
CA ILE A 30 0.34 -10.53 7.29
C ILE A 30 -0.72 -9.92 8.22
N ASP A 31 -1.99 -10.05 7.85
CA ASP A 31 -3.10 -9.51 8.61
C ASP A 31 -4.37 -10.32 8.36
N SER A 32 -5.08 -10.67 9.43
CA SER A 32 -6.26 -11.52 9.34
C SER A 32 -7.38 -10.93 8.48
N SER A 33 -7.41 -9.61 8.28
CA SER A 33 -8.37 -8.98 7.36
C SER A 33 -8.12 -9.35 5.89
N GLY A 34 -6.89 -9.71 5.54
CA GLY A 34 -6.43 -9.88 4.17
C GLY A 34 -6.50 -8.59 3.35
N SER A 35 -6.55 -7.41 3.98
CA SER A 35 -6.66 -6.10 3.31
C SER A 35 -5.30 -5.42 3.05
N ILE A 36 -4.20 -6.02 3.50
CA ILE A 36 -2.84 -5.47 3.43
C ILE A 36 -1.98 -6.37 2.57
N LEU A 37 -1.31 -5.82 1.55
CA LEU A 37 -0.27 -6.50 0.79
C LEU A 37 1.10 -5.99 1.20
N VAL A 38 2.07 -6.88 1.28
CA VAL A 38 3.48 -6.56 1.52
C VAL A 38 4.28 -7.02 0.32
N LEU A 39 5.07 -6.10 -0.24
CA LEU A 39 5.98 -6.35 -1.35
C LEU A 39 7.41 -6.15 -0.84
N ASP A 40 8.31 -7.08 -1.17
CA ASP A 40 9.71 -7.02 -0.73
C ASP A 40 10.51 -5.94 -1.45
N GLN A 41 9.98 -5.40 -2.55
CA GLN A 41 10.60 -4.37 -3.37
C GLN A 41 9.55 -3.52 -4.08
N PRO A 42 9.88 -2.28 -4.48
CA PRO A 42 8.96 -1.44 -5.22
C PRO A 42 8.77 -1.98 -6.65
N ILE A 43 7.54 -2.39 -6.96
CA ILE A 43 7.11 -2.84 -8.29
C ILE A 43 5.92 -2.02 -8.78
N PRO A 44 5.67 -1.94 -10.10
CA PRO A 44 4.45 -1.34 -10.65
C PRO A 44 3.23 -2.21 -10.33
N TRP A 45 2.73 -2.17 -9.09
CA TRP A 45 1.68 -3.06 -8.62
C TRP A 45 0.26 -2.67 -9.07
N ARG A 46 0.02 -1.38 -9.38
CA ARG A 46 -1.33 -0.83 -9.54
C ARG A 46 -2.10 -1.47 -10.70
N GLU A 47 -1.52 -1.49 -11.89
CA GLU A 47 -2.16 -2.06 -13.08
C GLU A 47 -2.46 -3.55 -12.87
N HIS A 48 -1.44 -4.30 -12.41
CA HIS A 48 -1.58 -5.73 -12.13
C HIS A 48 -2.64 -6.04 -11.08
N LEU A 49 -2.76 -5.23 -10.01
CA LEU A 49 -3.77 -5.45 -8.98
C LEU A 49 -5.17 -5.39 -9.58
N PHE A 50 -5.44 -4.37 -10.40
CA PHE A 50 -6.75 -4.20 -11.03
C PHE A 50 -7.06 -5.26 -12.09
N ASP A 51 -6.05 -5.78 -12.79
CA ASP A 51 -6.24 -6.89 -13.73
C ASP A 51 -6.58 -8.19 -12.96
N ILE A 52 -5.82 -8.52 -11.92
CA ILE A 52 -6.07 -9.70 -11.08
C ILE A 52 -7.45 -9.60 -10.39
N GLU A 53 -7.82 -8.43 -9.88
CA GLU A 53 -9.15 -8.22 -9.27
C GLU A 53 -10.30 -8.38 -10.27
N GLN A 54 -10.09 -8.06 -11.55
CA GLN A 54 -11.08 -8.32 -12.60
C GLN A 54 -11.18 -9.81 -12.92
N GLU A 55 -10.04 -10.50 -13.03
CA GLU A 55 -9.97 -11.94 -13.29
C GLU A 55 -10.55 -12.77 -12.12
N GLU A 56 -10.30 -12.35 -10.88
CA GLU A 56 -10.70 -13.05 -9.66
C GLU A 56 -11.72 -12.27 -8.81
N LYS A 57 -12.68 -11.61 -9.47
CA LYS A 57 -13.64 -10.69 -8.83
C LYS A 57 -14.34 -11.26 -7.59
N GLU A 58 -14.77 -12.51 -7.64
CA GLU A 58 -15.44 -13.19 -6.51
C GLU A 58 -14.53 -13.38 -5.29
N LYS A 59 -13.22 -13.56 -5.51
CA LYS A 59 -12.25 -13.81 -4.44
C LYS A 59 -11.72 -12.53 -3.82
N LEU A 60 -11.31 -11.59 -4.68
CA LEU A 60 -10.59 -10.37 -4.27
C LEU A 60 -11.50 -9.16 -4.14
N GLY A 61 -12.27 -8.83 -5.19
CA GLY A 61 -13.07 -7.61 -5.25
C GLY A 61 -12.28 -6.39 -4.78
N ASP A 62 -12.90 -5.52 -3.97
CA ASP A 62 -12.22 -4.33 -3.41
C ASP A 62 -11.60 -4.57 -2.02
N LYS A 63 -11.25 -5.81 -1.66
CA LYS A 63 -10.82 -6.15 -0.28
C LYS A 63 -9.46 -5.55 0.07
N ILE A 64 -8.56 -5.39 -0.91
CA ILE A 64 -7.22 -4.83 -0.68
C ILE A 64 -7.32 -3.31 -0.50
N LYS A 65 -6.77 -2.81 0.61
CA LYS A 65 -6.82 -1.39 0.99
C LYS A 65 -5.45 -0.74 0.99
N TYR A 66 -4.41 -1.47 1.35
CA TYR A 66 -3.06 -0.95 1.47
C TYR A 66 -2.03 -1.87 0.82
N VAL A 67 -1.01 -1.25 0.23
CA VAL A 67 0.19 -1.92 -0.29
C VAL A 67 1.40 -1.33 0.41
N LEU A 68 2.22 -2.20 1.00
CA LEU A 68 3.42 -1.86 1.76
C LEU A 68 4.66 -2.28 0.98
N TYR A 69 5.66 -1.41 0.89
CA TYR A 69 6.91 -1.72 0.19
C TYR A 69 8.07 -0.86 0.70
N PRO A 70 9.31 -1.36 0.70
CA PRO A 70 10.48 -0.57 1.05
C PRO A 70 10.96 0.29 -0.13
N ASP A 71 11.71 1.33 0.20
CA ASP A 71 12.55 2.08 -0.72
C ASP A 71 13.99 1.53 -0.75
N SER A 72 14.86 2.14 -1.57
CA SER A 72 16.28 1.77 -1.65
C SER A 72 17.06 2.00 -0.35
N ASN A 73 16.56 2.87 0.53
CA ASN A 73 17.17 3.25 1.80
C ASN A 73 16.52 2.55 3.01
N LYS A 74 15.73 1.49 2.78
CA LYS A 74 14.98 0.73 3.80
C LYS A 74 13.92 1.54 4.56
N THR A 75 13.55 2.72 4.07
CA THR A 75 12.31 3.39 4.45
C THR A 75 11.14 2.59 3.91
N TRP A 76 10.08 2.45 4.70
CA TRP A 76 8.88 1.72 4.31
C TRP A 76 7.75 2.66 3.98
N TYR A 77 7.06 2.37 2.88
CA TYR A 77 5.89 3.11 2.44
C TYR A 77 4.62 2.31 2.64
N ILE A 78 3.54 3.03 2.95
CA ILE A 78 2.17 2.57 2.89
C ILE A 78 1.45 3.38 1.83
N GLN A 79 0.89 2.70 0.83
CA GLN A 79 0.09 3.33 -0.21
C GLN A 79 -1.34 2.80 -0.18
N ALA A 80 -2.32 3.71 -0.18
CA ALA A 80 -3.72 3.37 -0.27
C ALA A 80 -4.09 2.96 -1.69
N VAL A 81 -4.89 1.90 -1.83
CA VAL A 81 -5.38 1.43 -3.13
C VAL A 81 -6.51 2.36 -3.61
N PRO A 82 -6.43 2.94 -4.82
CA PRO A 82 -7.49 3.77 -5.37
C PRO A 82 -8.74 2.95 -5.70
N LEU A 83 -9.89 3.59 -5.86
CA LEU A 83 -11.13 2.91 -6.26
C LEU A 83 -11.02 2.24 -7.64
N ASN A 84 -10.23 2.81 -8.54
CA ASN A 84 -9.91 2.25 -9.85
C ASN A 84 -8.59 2.88 -10.35
N ASN A 85 -8.05 2.36 -11.45
CA ASN A 85 -6.74 2.78 -11.97
C ASN A 85 -6.64 4.28 -12.34
N LYS A 86 -7.78 4.96 -12.56
CA LYS A 86 -7.85 6.38 -12.92
C LYS A 86 -8.33 7.28 -11.78
N SER A 87 -8.67 6.72 -10.62
CA SER A 87 -9.25 7.46 -9.51
C SER A 87 -8.18 8.08 -8.61
N PHE A 88 -8.44 9.30 -8.14
CA PHE A 88 -7.71 9.93 -7.04
C PHE A 88 -8.31 9.60 -5.67
N GLU A 89 -9.50 8.99 -5.65
CA GLU A 89 -10.18 8.55 -4.44
C GLU A 89 -9.69 7.17 -4.01
N ASN A 90 -9.34 7.03 -2.74
CA ASN A 90 -8.83 5.79 -2.16
C ASN A 90 -9.96 4.92 -1.62
N ARG A 91 -9.82 3.60 -1.73
CA ARG A 91 -10.70 2.62 -1.04
C ARG A 91 -10.73 2.83 0.47
N LEU A 92 -9.60 3.25 1.02
CA LEU A 92 -9.46 3.73 2.39
C LEU A 92 -8.21 4.62 2.49
N SER A 93 -8.39 5.94 2.55
CA SER A 93 -7.28 6.86 2.83
C SER A 93 -6.71 6.61 4.23
N LEU A 94 -5.45 6.99 4.43
CA LEU A 94 -4.86 7.09 5.76
C LEU A 94 -5.67 8.08 6.64
N PRO A 95 -5.75 7.85 7.97
CA PRO A 95 -6.57 8.62 8.89
C PRO A 95 -6.43 10.14 8.70
N LYS A 96 -7.56 10.86 8.65
CA LYS A 96 -7.58 12.33 8.49
C LYS A 96 -6.66 13.04 9.49
N GLN A 97 -6.65 12.58 10.74
CA GLN A 97 -5.81 13.12 11.81
C GLN A 97 -4.30 12.95 11.59
N TRP A 98 -3.86 12.18 10.60
CA TRP A 98 -2.46 12.03 10.21
C TRP A 98 -2.12 12.82 8.94
N GLN A 99 -3.13 13.19 8.13
CA GLN A 99 -2.91 13.78 6.82
C GLN A 99 -2.19 15.12 6.91
N GLY A 100 -1.07 15.25 6.20
CA GLY A 100 -0.22 16.44 6.22
C GLY A 100 0.80 16.49 7.36
N LEU A 101 0.74 15.56 8.32
CA LEU A 101 1.70 15.48 9.43
C LEU A 101 2.98 14.75 9.00
N ARG A 102 4.08 15.07 9.70
CA ARG A 102 5.41 14.52 9.44
C ARG A 102 6.17 14.25 10.75
N ASP A 103 7.20 13.41 10.64
CA ASP A 103 8.23 13.20 11.65
C ASP A 103 7.67 12.99 13.08
N ASP A 104 8.20 13.70 14.08
CA ASP A 104 7.82 13.55 15.49
C ASP A 104 6.36 13.95 15.76
N GLU A 105 5.82 14.90 15.02
CA GLU A 105 4.41 15.31 15.16
C GLU A 105 3.48 14.15 14.77
N LEU A 106 3.75 13.52 13.63
CA LEU A 106 3.02 12.34 13.19
C LEU A 106 3.23 11.16 14.13
N SER A 107 4.47 10.94 14.59
CA SER A 107 4.78 9.84 15.52
C SER A 107 4.03 10.00 16.84
N THR A 108 4.00 11.22 17.38
CA THR A 108 3.26 11.57 18.60
C THR A 108 1.75 11.42 18.41
N LYS A 109 1.21 11.95 17.30
CA LYS A 109 -0.23 11.93 17.02
C LYS A 109 -0.76 10.51 16.76
N SER A 110 0.03 9.68 16.08
CA SER A 110 -0.34 8.30 15.76
C SER A 110 -0.04 7.32 16.88
N GLY A 111 0.88 7.66 17.79
CA GLY A 111 1.45 6.73 18.76
C GLY A 111 2.35 5.66 18.13
N ILE A 112 2.82 5.89 16.90
CA ILE A 112 3.66 4.97 16.14
C ILE A 112 5.04 5.63 15.96
N PRO A 113 6.12 5.05 16.51
CA PRO A 113 7.45 5.64 16.38
C PRO A 113 7.98 5.54 14.94
N GLY A 114 8.88 6.47 14.59
CA GLY A 114 9.60 6.44 13.33
C GLY A 114 8.75 6.81 12.11
N CYS A 115 7.61 7.47 12.30
CA CYS A 115 6.84 7.99 11.18
C CYS A 115 7.60 9.10 10.46
N ILE A 116 7.53 9.12 9.13
CA ILE A 116 8.22 10.10 8.28
C ILE A 116 7.22 11.12 7.76
N PHE A 117 6.11 10.67 7.17
CA PHE A 117 5.03 11.55 6.72
C PHE A 117 3.75 10.80 6.38
N VAL A 118 2.66 11.56 6.26
CA VAL A 118 1.46 11.18 5.50
C VAL A 118 1.06 12.33 4.58
N HIS A 119 0.80 12.04 3.31
CA HIS A 119 0.36 13.05 2.35
C HIS A 119 -0.97 13.69 2.78
N ALA A 120 -1.19 14.95 2.42
CA ALA A 120 -2.38 15.72 2.80
C ALA A 120 -3.72 15.12 2.34
N SER A 121 -3.72 14.25 1.33
CA SER A 121 -4.92 13.50 0.91
C SER A 121 -4.96 12.06 1.42
N GLY A 122 -3.96 11.63 2.20
CA GLY A 122 -3.90 10.31 2.83
C GLY A 122 -3.66 9.14 1.88
N PHE A 123 -3.25 9.37 0.62
CA PHE A 123 -3.00 8.28 -0.33
C PHE A 123 -1.69 7.54 -0.09
N ILE A 124 -0.72 8.17 0.58
CA ILE A 124 0.59 7.60 0.86
C ILE A 124 1.13 8.12 2.19
N GLY A 125 1.89 7.28 2.88
CA GLY A 125 2.69 7.65 4.04
C GLY A 125 3.94 6.80 4.13
N GLY A 126 4.83 7.13 5.07
CA GLY A 126 6.09 6.43 5.26
C GLY A 126 6.48 6.29 6.73
N ASN A 127 7.21 5.22 7.04
CA ASN A 127 7.81 4.94 8.32
C ASN A 127 9.23 4.38 8.12
N ALA A 128 10.13 4.62 9.06
CA ALA A 128 11.50 4.11 9.03
C ALA A 128 11.59 2.57 9.12
N THR A 129 10.52 1.90 9.55
CA THR A 129 10.52 0.46 9.83
C THR A 129 9.32 -0.26 9.20
N TYR A 130 9.51 -1.54 8.90
CA TYR A 130 8.44 -2.44 8.47
C TYR A 130 7.32 -2.51 9.51
N ASP A 131 7.67 -2.78 10.76
CA ASP A 131 6.69 -2.92 11.85
C ASP A 131 5.89 -1.63 12.06
N GLY A 132 6.55 -0.48 11.94
CA GLY A 132 5.90 0.83 12.03
C GLY A 132 4.90 1.03 10.89
N VAL A 133 5.28 0.73 9.64
CA VAL A 133 4.36 0.88 8.50
C VAL A 133 3.19 -0.10 8.55
N LEU A 134 3.43 -1.34 9.00
CA LEU A 134 2.39 -2.34 9.19
C LEU A 134 1.42 -1.92 10.31
N THR A 135 1.94 -1.33 11.39
CA THR A 135 1.13 -0.76 12.46
C THR A 135 0.29 0.40 11.94
N MET A 136 0.83 1.27 11.08
CA MET A 136 0.06 2.35 10.44
C MET A 136 -1.11 1.77 9.62
N ALA A 137 -0.88 0.71 8.84
CA ALA A 137 -1.93 0.04 8.07
C ALA A 137 -3.05 -0.52 8.96
N ARG A 138 -2.68 -1.28 10.00
CA ARG A 138 -3.63 -1.90 10.95
C ARG A 138 -4.46 -0.85 11.69
N ARG A 139 -3.81 0.19 12.22
CA ARG A 139 -4.49 1.32 12.87
C ARG A 139 -5.45 2.04 11.92
N SER A 140 -5.08 2.17 10.64
CA SER A 140 -5.97 2.78 9.64
C SER A 140 -7.21 1.91 9.38
N LEU A 141 -7.05 0.58 9.35
CA LEU A 141 -8.18 -0.35 9.26
C LEU A 141 -9.08 -0.29 10.50
N GLU A 142 -8.51 -0.24 11.70
CA GLU A 142 -9.26 -0.12 12.96
C GLU A 142 -10.08 1.18 13.02
N LEU A 143 -9.46 2.32 12.72
CA LEU A 143 -10.11 3.64 12.78
C LEU A 143 -11.25 3.80 11.76
N LYS A 144 -11.26 3.02 10.67
CA LYS A 144 -12.42 2.95 9.77
C LYS A 144 -13.68 2.41 10.48
N HIS A 145 -13.51 1.44 11.36
CA HIS A 145 -14.63 0.75 12.03
C HIS A 145 -15.16 1.57 13.20
N THR A 146 -14.31 2.39 13.80
CA THR A 146 -14.66 3.38 14.82
C THR A 146 -15.09 4.66 14.12
N LYS A 147 -16.35 4.72 13.65
CA LYS A 147 -16.94 5.90 13.00
C LYS A 147 -16.60 7.20 13.77
N GLU A 148 -16.14 8.22 13.02
CA GLU A 148 -16.24 9.64 13.40
C GLU A 148 -17.68 10.01 13.79
#